data_AF-A0A135VJ73-F1
#
_entry.id   AF-A0A135VJ73-F1
#
_cell.length_a   1.000
_cell.length_b   1.000
_cell.length_c   1.000
_cell.angle_alpha   90.00
_cell.angle_beta   90.00
_cell.angle_gamma   90.00
#
_symmetry.space_group_name_H-M   'P 1'
#
loop_
_entity.id
_entity.type
_entity.pdbx_description
1 polymer ?
#
loop_
_entity_poly.entity_id
_entity_poly.type
_entity_poly.pdbx_seq_one_letter_code
_entity_poly.pdbx_strand_id
1 'polypeptide(L)' 'MKKEKWKLVGGRVYRLVEVFDNILDATLQARELKENNHVFLSKLEKNQWAVYHRPKDLNIECTPKHFNIV' A
#
# COMPACT_ATOMS: atom_id res chain seq x y z
N MET A 1 10.64 12.88 15.25
CA MET A 1 9.47 12.96 14.34
C MET A 1 8.75 11.61 14.38
N LYS A 2 7.44 11.57 14.65
CA LYS A 2 6.69 10.31 14.68
C LYS A 2 6.49 9.86 13.23
N LYS A 3 7.08 8.73 12.83
CA LYS A 3 6.82 8.12 11.51
C LYS A 3 5.34 7.72 11.45
N GLU A 4 4.59 8.27 10.51
CA GLU A 4 3.19 7.89 10.30
C GLU A 4 3.14 6.44 9.83
N LYS A 5 2.63 5.55 10.68
CA LYS A 5 2.58 4.11 10.38
C LYS A 5 1.56 3.75 9.30
N TRP A 6 0.56 4.61 9.10
CA TRP A 6 -0.57 4.38 8.21
C TRP A 6 -0.88 5.64 7.42
N LYS A 7 -1.33 5.46 6.18
CA LYS A 7 -1.69 6.56 5.29
C LYS A 7 -2.99 6.27 4.57
N LEU A 8 -3.92 7.23 4.59
CA LEU A 8 -5.19 7.15 3.87
C LEU A 8 -5.04 7.83 2.49
N VAL A 9 -5.28 7.08 1.42
CA VAL A 9 -5.21 7.58 0.04
C VAL A 9 -6.44 7.09 -0.71
N GLY A 10 -7.30 8.01 -1.18
CA GLY A 10 -8.51 7.67 -1.93
C GLY A 10 -9.45 6.72 -1.18
N GLY A 11 -9.62 6.92 0.13
CA GLY A 11 -10.46 6.06 0.97
C GLY A 11 -9.85 4.70 1.32
N ARG A 12 -8.62 4.41 0.90
CA ARG A 12 -7.93 3.14 1.17
C ARG A 12 -6.74 3.37 2.09
N VAL A 13 -6.53 2.44 3.02
CA VAL A 13 -5.45 2.51 4.02
C VAL A 13 -4.23 1.76 3.51
N TYR A 14 -3.08 2.42 3.60
CA TYR A 14 -1.77 1.87 3.27
C TYR A 14 -0.89 1.85 4.52
N ARG A 15 -0.06 0.82 4.66
CA ARG A 15 0.89 0.64 5.77
C ARG A 15 2.27 1.13 5.36
N LEU A 16 2.96 1.82 6.26
CA LEU A 16 4.36 2.21 6.07
C LEU A 16 5.23 0.95 6.01
N VAL A 17 6.06 0.87 4.98
CA VAL A 17 7.17 -0.10 4.89
C VAL A 17 8.39 0.52 5.52
N GLU A 18 8.87 1.61 4.92
CA GLU A 18 10.14 2.23 5.29
C GLU A 18 10.20 3.69 4.81
N VAL A 19 11.12 4.45 5.40
CA VAL A 19 11.44 5.83 5.03
C VAL A 19 12.89 5.86 4.58
N PHE A 20 13.12 6.41 3.39
CA PHE A 20 14.43 6.53 2.75
C PHE A 20 14.85 7.99 2.71
N ASP A 21 16.16 8.24 2.72
CA ASP A 21 16.72 9.60 2.62
C ASP A 21 16.82 10.11 1.18
N ASN A 22 16.55 9.25 0.19
CA ASN A 22 16.54 9.60 -1.22
C ASN A 22 15.39 8.91 -1.96
N ILE A 23 15.04 9.47 -3.12
CA ILE A 23 13.94 8.96 -3.95
C ILE A 23 14.29 7.67 -4.68
N LEU A 24 15.58 7.43 -4.96
CA LEU A 24 16.03 6.28 -5.75
C LEU A 24 15.75 4.98 -4.99
N ASP A 25 16.19 4.89 -3.75
CA ASP A 25 15.99 3.71 -2.89
C ASP A 25 14.50 3.48 -2.61
N ALA A 26 13.75 4.55 -2.33
CA ALA A 26 12.30 4.47 -2.17
C ALA A 26 11.61 3.93 -3.43
N THR A 27 12.09 4.30 -4.62
CA THR A 27 11.55 3.84 -5.90
C THR A 27 11.88 2.38 -6.17
N LEU A 28 13.10 1.94 -5.83
CA LEU A 28 13.50 0.54 -5.93
C LEU A 28 12.61 -0.34 -5.03
N GLN A 29 12.48 0.03 -3.75
CA GLN A 29 11.59 -0.67 -2.81
C GLN A 29 10.13 -0.69 -3.30
N ALA A 30 9.64 0.44 -3.82
CA ALA A 30 8.30 0.53 -4.34
C ALA A 30 8.07 -0.39 -5.55
N ARG A 31 9.09 -0.56 -6.39
CA ARG A 31 9.04 -1.42 -7.59
C ARG A 31 8.91 -2.89 -7.20
N GLU A 32 9.70 -3.35 -6.24
CA GLU A 32 9.64 -4.74 -5.74
C GLU A 32 8.27 -5.06 -5.15
N LEU A 33 7.71 -4.15 -4.35
CA LEU A 33 6.41 -4.36 -3.71
C LEU A 33 5.23 -4.38 -4.69
N LYS A 34 5.35 -3.70 -5.84
CA LYS A 34 4.26 -3.49 -6.80
C LYS A 34 3.76 -4.79 -7.46
N GLU A 35 4.57 -5.84 -7.44
CA GLU A 35 4.18 -7.16 -7.95
C GLU A 35 2.94 -7.69 -7.22
N ASN A 36 2.92 -7.60 -5.88
CA ASN A 36 1.86 -8.16 -5.04
C ASN A 36 0.99 -7.11 -4.32
N ASN A 37 1.40 -5.84 -4.34
CA ASN A 37 0.76 -4.77 -3.59
C ASN A 37 0.40 -3.59 -4.48
N HIS A 38 -0.55 -2.78 -4.02
CA HIS A 38 -0.60 -1.37 -4.40
C HIS A 38 0.39 -0.61 -3.53
N VAL A 39 1.12 0.31 -4.14
CA VAL A 39 2.20 1.06 -3.49
C VAL A 39 1.93 2.57 -3.62
N PHE A 40 2.29 3.33 -2.58
CA PHE A 40 2.19 4.77 -2.55
C PHE A 40 3.49 5.38 -2.03
N LEU A 41 4.07 6.31 -2.79
CA LEU A 41 5.24 7.08 -2.40
C LEU A 41 4.80 8.44 -1.86
N SER A 42 5.30 8.81 -0.69
CA SER A 42 5.06 10.12 -0.09
C SER A 42 6.38 10.82 0.17
N LYS A 43 6.56 12.02 -0.40
CA LYS A 43 7.63 12.91 0.04
C LYS A 43 7.32 13.38 1.47
N LEU A 44 8.33 13.34 2.33
CA LEU A 44 8.32 13.87 3.69
C LEU A 44 9.18 15.14 3.75
N GLU A 45 9.33 15.69 4.96
CA GLU A 45 10.28 16.77 5.24
C GLU A 45 11.73 16.32 4.97
N LYS A 46 12.64 17.29 4.76
CA LYS A 46 14.09 17.05 4.59
C LYS A 46 14.47 16.09 3.45
N ASN A 47 13.71 16.09 2.35
CA ASN A 47 13.94 15.23 1.18
C ASN A 47 13.82 13.71 1.45
N GLN A 48 13.22 13.31 2.57
CA GLN A 48 12.94 11.92 2.84
C GLN A 48 11.71 11.44 2.06
N TRP A 49 11.65 10.13 1.80
CA TRP A 49 10.58 9.48 1.05
C TRP A 49 10.06 8.27 1.81
N ALA A 50 8.77 8.25 2.08
CA ALA A 50 8.10 7.13 2.72
C ALA A 50 7.42 6.24 1.67
N VAL A 51 7.67 4.94 1.76
CA VAL A 51 7.04 3.91 0.94
C VAL A 51 5.92 3.27 1.75
N TYR A 52 4.69 3.31 1.23
CA TYR A 52 3.53 2.65 1.82
C TYR A 52 2.98 1.58 0.88
N HIS A 53 2.42 0.52 1.44
CA HIS A 53 1.80 -0.56 0.66
C HIS A 53 0.44 -0.98 1.20
N ARG A 54 -0.38 -1.58 0.34
CA ARG A 54 -1.51 -2.43 0.71
C ARG A 54 -1.59 -3.62 -0.23
N PRO A 55 -2.08 -4.79 0.21
CA PRO A 55 -2.33 -5.91 -0.69
C PRO A 55 -3.26 -5.50 -1.83
N LYS A 56 -3.08 -6.13 -3.00
CA LYS A 56 -4.09 -6.04 -4.08
C LYS A 56 -5.38 -6.68 -3.60
N ASP A 57 -6.51 -6.13 -4.04
CA ASP A 57 -7.81 -6.70 -3.71
C ASP A 57 -7.86 -8.10 -4.34
N LEU A 58 -8.20 -9.11 -3.53
CA LEU A 58 -8.48 -10.43 -4.07
C LEU A 58 -9.70 -10.30 -4.98
N ASN A 59 -9.60 -10.84 -6.19
CA ASN A 59 -10.73 -10.92 -7.10
C ASN A 59 -11.65 -12.04 -6.59
N ILE A 60 -12.35 -11.77 -5.49
CA ILE A 60 -13.32 -12.69 -4.93
C ILE A 60 -14.58 -12.51 -5.77
N GLU A 61 -14.82 -13.45 -6.68
CA GLU A 61 -16.13 -13.59 -7.30
C GLU A 61 -17.13 -13.91 -6.17
N CYS A 62 -17.90 -12.91 -5.77
CA CYS A 62 -19.04 -13.10 -4.88
C CYS A 62 -20.12 -13.85 -5.65
N THR A 63 -19.97 -15.17 -5.78
CA THR A 63 -21.03 -16.03 -6.31
C THR A 63 -22.09 -16.18 -5.22
N PRO A 64 -23.34 -15.74 -5.45
CA PRO A 64 -24.40 -15.94 -4.49
C PRO A 64 -24.64 -17.45 -4.34
N LYS A 65 -24.40 -17.96 -3.12
CA LYS A 65 -24.78 -19.32 -2.74
C LYS A 65 -26.30 -19.37 -2.72
N HIS A 66 -26.91 -19.91 -3.77
CA HIS A 66 -28.33 -20.22 -3.78
C HIS A 66 -28.53 -21.40 -2.85
N PHE A 67 -29.09 -21.15 -1.67
CA PHE A 67 -29.58 -22.22 -0.81
C PHE A 67 -31.01 -22.53 -1.23
N ASN A 68 -31.21 -23.68 -1.87
CA ASN A 68 -32.55 -24.24 -2.03
C ASN A 68 -33.00 -24.75 -0.66
N ILE A 69 -34.02 -24.10 -0.09
CA ILE A 69 -34.77 -24.64 1.03
C ILE A 69 -35.77 -25.60 0.38
N VAL A 70 -35.53 -26.91 0.53
CA VAL A 70 -36.46 -28.00 0.15
C VAL A 70 -37.29 -28.35 1.36
#